data_AF-A0A353WVL5-F1
#
_entry.id   AF-A0A353WVL5-F1
#
_cell.length_a   1.000
_cell.length_b   1.000
_cell.length_c   1.000
_cell.angle_alpha   90.00
_cell.angle_beta   90.00
_cell.angle_gamma   90.00
#
_symmetry.space_group_name_H-M   'P 1'
#
loop_
_entity.id
_entity.type
_entity.pdbx_description
1 polymer ?
#
loop_
_entity_poly.entity_id
_entity_poly.type
_entity_poly.pdbx_seq_one_letter_code
_entity_poly.pdbx_strand_id
1 'polypeptide(L)' 'MSYLENMNKIQRIFLTTFIIFVGYHLLAHLPFWPELIWGFDPKKLLKIIAGIFFVVSVIK' A
#
# COMPACT_ATOMS: atom_id res chain seq x y z
N MET A 1 8.84 9.17 23.96
CA MET A 1 9.53 9.15 22.65
C MET A 1 8.92 8.05 21.80
N SER A 2 8.22 8.39 20.72
CA SER A 2 7.67 7.38 19.81
C SER A 2 8.83 6.71 19.06
N TYR A 3 8.88 5.37 19.02
CA TYR A 3 9.92 4.63 18.28
C TYR A 3 10.01 5.05 16.80
N LEU A 4 8.93 5.62 16.26
CA LEU A 4 8.84 6.14 14.89
C LEU A 4 9.61 7.46 14.67
N GLU A 5 9.83 8.27 15.71
CA GLU A 5 10.52 9.57 15.59
C GLU A 5 12.03 9.41 15.35
N ASN A 6 12.64 8.36 15.90
CA ASN A 6 14.08 8.09 15.78
C ASN A 6 14.46 7.23 14.57
N MET A 7 13.50 6.88 13.69
CA MET A 7 13.79 6.07 12.52
C MET A 7 14.47 6.88 11.42
N ASN A 8 15.61 6.38 10.96
CA ASN A 8 16.34 6.92 9.81
C ASN A 8 15.45 6.91 8.56
N LYS A 9 15.68 7.87 7.65
CA LYS A 9 14.87 8.06 6.43
C LYS A 9 14.68 6.75 5.64
N ILE A 10 15.75 5.96 5.49
CA ILE A 10 15.73 4.67 4.80
C ILE A 10 14.81 3.65 5.51
N GLN A 11 14.88 3.55 6.84
CA GLN A 11 14.04 2.62 7.61
C GLN A 11 12.56 3.00 7.51
N ARG A 12 12.25 4.30 7.48
CA ARG A 12 10.89 4.80 7.31
C ARG A 12 10.34 4.46 5.93
N ILE A 13 11.11 4.68 4.88
CA ILE A 13 10.74 4.30 3.51
C ILE A 13 10.51 2.80 3.43
N PHE A 14 11.43 2.00 3.97
CA PHE A 14 11.30 0.54 4.00
C PHE A 14 10.01 0.09 4.70
N LEU A 15 9.75 0.61 5.91
CA LEU A 15 8.56 0.26 6.69
C LEU A 15 7.27 0.67 5.96
N THR A 16 7.23 1.87 5.38
CA THR A 16 6.08 2.35 4.59
C THR A 16 5.85 1.46 3.37
N THR A 17 6.90 1.11 2.61
CA THR A 17 6.80 0.16 1.48
C THR A 17 6.26 -1.19 1.94
N PHE A 18 6.78 -1.70 3.06
CA PHE A 18 6.39 -3.01 3.60
C PHE A 18 4.91 -3.03 4.01
N ILE A 19 4.44 -2.01 4.72
CA ILE A 19 3.03 -1.89 5.12
C ILE A 19 2.12 -1.84 3.89
N ILE A 20 2.47 -1.05 2.88
CA ILE A 20 1.68 -0.91 1.65
C ILE A 20 1.67 -2.23 0.87
N PHE A 21 2.81 -2.91 0.78
CA PHE A 21 2.92 -4.20 0.11
C PHE A 21 2.07 -5.27 0.79
N VAL A 22 2.17 -5.41 2.12
CA VAL A 22 1.38 -6.37 2.89
C VAL A 22 -0.11 -6.04 2.79
N GLY A 23 -0.47 -4.76 2.93
CA GLY A 23 -1.86 -4.31 2.78
C GLY A 23 -2.43 -4.63 1.39
N TYR A 24 -1.69 -4.32 0.33
CA TYR A 24 -2.07 -4.69 -1.03
C TYR A 24 -2.20 -6.21 -1.19
N HIS A 25 -1.26 -6.98 -0.67
CA HIS A 25 -1.25 -8.43 -0.86
C HIS A 25 -2.43 -9.12 -0.16
N LEU A 26 -2.72 -8.71 1.09
CA LEU A 26 -3.86 -9.20 1.86
C LEU A 26 -5.18 -8.86 1.18
N LEU A 27 -5.32 -7.61 0.75
CA LEU A 27 -6.51 -7.15 0.05
C LEU A 27 -6.65 -7.89 -1.30
N ALA A 28 -5.65 -7.88 -2.16
CA ALA A 28 -5.71 -8.49 -3.50
C ALA A 28 -5.98 -10.00 -3.52
N HIS A 29 -5.77 -10.71 -2.40
CA HIS A 29 -6.03 -12.16 -2.25
C HIS A 29 -7.30 -12.49 -1.47
N LEU A 30 -8.15 -11.52 -1.10
CA LEU A 30 -9.40 -11.88 -0.43
C LEU A 30 -10.28 -12.69 -1.39
N PRO A 31 -10.84 -13.82 -0.94
CA PRO A 31 -11.60 -14.75 -1.78
C PRO A 31 -12.94 -14.17 -2.29
N PHE A 32 -13.34 -13.00 -1.78
CA PHE A 32 -14.59 -12.30 -2.09
C PHE A 32 -14.37 -11.06 -2.98
N TRP A 33 -13.20 -10.92 -3.60
CA TRP A 33 -12.97 -9.82 -4.53
C TRP A 33 -13.71 -10.08 -5.85
N PRO A 34 -14.57 -9.15 -6.33
CA PRO A 34 -15.25 -9.31 -7.61
C PRO A 34 -14.23 -9.39 -8.76
N GLU A 35 -14.46 -10.24 -9.75
CA GLU A 35 -13.61 -10.31 -10.94
C GLU A 35 -13.61 -8.98 -11.72
N LEU A 36 -14.74 -8.29 -11.72
CA LEU A 36 -14.88 -6.92 -12.21
C LEU A 36 -15.76 -6.10 -11.26
N ILE A 37 -15.30 -4.90 -10.90
CA ILE A 37 -16.11 -3.86 -10.26
C ILE A 37 -16.36 -2.79 -11.33
N TRP A 38 -17.62 -2.59 -11.73
CA TRP A 38 -17.99 -1.59 -12.76
C TRP A 38 -17.21 -1.71 -14.08
N GLY A 39 -16.89 -2.94 -14.51
CA GLY A 39 -16.11 -3.18 -15.72
C GLY A 39 -14.60 -2.96 -15.56
N PHE A 40 -14.12 -2.65 -14.35
CA PHE A 40 -12.70 -2.54 -14.02
C PHE A 40 -12.22 -3.73 -13.19
N ASP A 41 -11.03 -4.22 -13.53
CA ASP A 41 -10.30 -5.19 -12.71
C ASP A 41 -9.88 -4.51 -11.39
N PRO A 42 -10.48 -4.87 -10.26
CA PRO A 42 -10.27 -4.14 -9.03
C PRO A 42 -8.89 -4.40 -8.42
N LYS A 43 -8.16 -5.44 -8.85
CA LYS A 43 -6.73 -5.60 -8.49
C LYS A 43 -5.89 -4.49 -9.10
N LYS A 44 -6.24 -4.00 -10.30
CA LYS A 44 -5.56 -2.85 -10.93
C LYS A 44 -5.86 -1.56 -10.18
N LEU A 45 -7.11 -1.32 -9.80
CA LEU A 45 -7.49 -0.15 -8.98
C LEU A 45 -6.74 -0.16 -7.64
N LEU A 46 -6.67 -1.31 -6.98
CA LEU A 46 -5.95 -1.46 -5.72
C LEU A 46 -4.44 -1.16 -5.87
N LYS A 47 -3.81 -1.59 -6.97
CA LYS A 47 -2.41 -1.22 -7.29
C LYS A 47 -2.23 0.28 -7.47
N ILE A 48 -3.14 0.95 -8.18
CA ILE A 48 -3.08 2.39 -8.40
C ILE A 48 -3.18 3.14 -7.07
N ILE A 49 -4.14 2.75 -6.22
CA ILE A 49 -4.34 3.36 -4.90
C ILE A 49 -3.10 3.14 -4.02
N ALA A 50 -2.54 1.93 -3.99
CA ALA A 50 -1.33 1.62 -3.25
C ALA A 50 -0.12 2.46 -3.72
N GLY A 51 0.03 2.65 -5.03
CA GLY A 51 1.07 3.49 -5.61
C GLY A 51 0.94 4.97 -5.25
N ILE A 52 -0.29 5.52 -5.32
CA ILE A 52 -0.56 6.91 -4.90
C ILE A 52 -0.25 7.07 -3.41
N PHE A 53 -0.69 6.12 -2.57
CA PHE A 53 -0.44 6.17 -1.13
C PHE A 53 1.06 6.13 -0.80
N PHE A 54 1.84 5.33 -1.53
CA PHE A 54 3.29 5.28 -1.41
C PHE A 54 3.93 6.63 -1.75
N VAL A 55 3.58 7.20 -2.92
CA VAL A 55 4.09 8.50 -3.36
C VAL A 55 3.81 9.58 -2.32
N VAL A 56 2.58 9.67 -1.82
CA VAL A 56 2.20 10.67 -0.82
C VAL A 56 2.92 10.45 0.52
N SER A 57 3.17 9.19 0.91
CA SER A 57 3.78 8.87 2.22
C SER A 57 5.30 8.93 2.24
N VAL A 58 5.96 8.85 1.08
CA VAL A 58 7.44 8.79 0.97
C VAL A 58 8.04 10.06 0.36
N ILE A 59 7.35 10.69 -0.59
CA ILE A 59 7.86 11.88 -1.29
C ILE A 59 7.54 13.16 -0.50
N LYS A 60 6.48 13.15 0.32
CA LYS A 60 6.12 14.25 1.22
C LYS A 60 6.81 14.10 2.57
#